data_AF-A0A6M3JTH6-F1
#
_entry.id   AF-A0A6M3JTH6-F1
#
_cell.length_a   1.000
_cell.length_b   1.000
_cell.length_c   1.000
_cell.angle_alpha   90.00
_cell.angle_beta   90.00
_cell.angle_gamma   90.00
#
_symmetry.space_group_name_H-M   'P 1'
#
loop_
_entity.id
_entity.type
_entity.pdbx_description
1 polymer ?
#
loop_
_entity_poly.entity_id
_entity_poly.type
_entity_poly.pdbx_seq_one_letter_code
_entity_poly.pdbx_strand_id
1 'polypeptide(L)' 'MKRKLIWQDIVLMIGGFIFAPSLVVSIIQKSSIPVLTSLPTAIVLTGFIACYLTLKLRLAAFATSLTALCWFILFFMEIL' A
#
# COMPACT_ATOMS: atom_id res chain seq x y z
N MET A 1 -19.48 -11.54 -20.77
CA MET A 1 -18.02 -11.42 -20.53
C MET A 1 -17.77 -10.57 -19.26
N LYS A 2 -17.90 -11.14 -18.05
CA LYS A 2 -17.78 -10.42 -16.75
C LYS A 2 -16.51 -10.75 -15.93
N ARG A 3 -15.59 -11.55 -16.48
CA ARG A 3 -14.47 -12.16 -15.71
C ARG A 3 -13.18 -11.32 -15.63
N LYS A 4 -12.99 -10.28 -16.44
CA LYS A 4 -11.71 -9.54 -16.51
C LYS A 4 -11.43 -8.63 -15.30
N LEU A 5 -12.42 -7.86 -14.85
CA LEU A 5 -12.25 -6.89 -13.76
C LEU A 5 -12.02 -7.55 -12.39
N ILE A 6 -12.71 -8.67 -12.13
CA ILE A 6 -12.60 -9.40 -10.85
C ILE A 6 -11.21 -10.03 -10.70
N TRP A 7 -10.66 -10.62 -11.76
CA TRP A 7 -9.35 -11.26 -11.70
C TRP A 7 -8.22 -10.25 -11.49
N GLN A 8 -8.27 -9.10 -12.19
CA GLN A 8 -7.31 -8.03 -12.00
C GLN A 8 -7.33 -7.47 -10.57
N ASP A 9 -8.53 -7.25 -10.02
CA ASP A 9 -8.69 -6.73 -8.65
C ASP A 9 -8.07 -7.70 -7.62
N ILE A 10 -8.28 -9.01 -7.80
CA ILE A 10 -7.69 -10.05 -6.94
C ILE A 10 -6.16 -10.08 -7.04
N VAL A 11 -5.60 -10.08 -8.25
CA VAL A 11 -4.14 -10.15 -8.45
C VAL A 11 -3.45 -8.93 -7.84
N LEU A 12 -3.98 -7.73 -8.08
CA LEU A 12 -3.44 -6.50 -7.52
C LEU A 12 -3.62 -6.43 -5.99
N MET A 13 -4.75 -6.90 -5.48
CA MET A 13 -4.99 -7.03 -4.04
C MET A 13 -3.96 -7.95 -3.38
N ILE A 14 -3.67 -9.13 -3.96
CA ILE A 14 -2.68 -10.07 -3.41
C ILE A 14 -1.30 -9.40 -3.32
N GLY A 15 -0.89 -8.66 -4.35
CA GLY A 15 0.37 -7.92 -4.32
C GLY A 15 0.45 -6.94 -3.15
N GLY A 16 -0.61 -6.15 -2.92
CA GLY A 16 -0.68 -5.22 -1.79
C GLY A 16 -0.73 -5.93 -0.43
N PHE A 17 -1.51 -7.01 -0.32
CA PHE A 17 -1.67 -7.78 0.92
C PHE A 17 -0.44 -8.58 1.34
N ILE A 18 0.43 -8.98 0.41
CA ILE A 18 1.70 -9.62 0.78
C ILE A 18 2.69 -8.58 1.31
N PHE A 19 2.64 -7.36 0.77
CA PHE A 19 3.53 -6.28 1.15
C PHE A 19 3.19 -5.70 2.54
N ALA A 20 1.90 -5.52 2.85
CA ALA A 20 1.47 -4.89 4.10
C ALA A 20 1.95 -5.61 5.39
N PRO A 21 1.85 -6.94 5.55
CA PRO A 21 2.34 -7.66 6.74
C PRO A 21 3.84 -7.49 6.97
N SER A 22 4.64 -7.43 5.89
CA SER A 22 6.09 -7.22 6.01
C SER A 22 6.41 -5.84 6.59
N LEU A 23 5.64 -4.82 6.22
CA LEU A 23 5.76 -3.46 6.75
C LEU A 23 5.27 -3.39 8.20
N VAL A 24 4.20 -4.12 8.53
CA VAL A 24 3.69 -4.21 9.91
C VAL A 24 4.75 -4.79 10.84
N VAL A 25 5.47 -5.84 10.42
CA VAL A 25 6.60 -6.38 11.19
C VAL A 25 7.70 -5.34 11.38
N SER A 26 8.01 -4.58 10.32
CA SER A 26 9.01 -3.51 10.36
C SER A 26 8.64 -2.40 11.36
N ILE A 27 7.35 -2.02 11.40
CA ILE A 27 6.78 -1.08 12.39
C ILE A 27 6.93 -1.64 13.81
N ILE A 28 6.55 -2.90 14.03
CA ILE A 28 6.61 -3.55 15.36
C ILE A 28 8.06 -3.63 15.85
N GLN A 29 9.00 -3.99 14.98
CA GLN A 29 10.42 -4.11 15.32
C GLN A 29 11.15 -2.76 15.36
N LYS A 30 10.47 -1.66 15.03
CA LYS A 30 11.06 -0.30 14.93
C LYS A 30 12.32 -0.28 14.05
N SER A 31 12.30 -1.02 12.94
CA SER A 31 13.40 -0.97 11.98
C SER A 31 13.45 0.43 11.36
N SER A 32 14.59 1.12 11.44
CA SER A 32 14.74 2.44 10.82
C SER A 32 14.66 2.31 9.30
N ILE A 33 13.70 3.00 8.68
CA ILE A 33 13.59 3.05 7.22
C ILE A 33 13.84 4.50 6.81
N PRO A 34 14.80 4.77 5.91
CA PRO A 34 15.17 6.14 5.56
C PRO A 34 13.97 6.96 5.09
N VAL A 35 13.81 8.17 5.66
CA VAL A 35 12.76 9.15 5.32
C VAL A 35 12.66 9.42 3.81
N LEU A 36 13.82 9.47 3.14
CA LEU A 36 13.93 9.67 1.70
C LEU A 36 13.31 8.55 0.86
N THR A 37 13.08 7.37 1.44
CA THR A 37 12.45 6.24 0.77
C THR A 37 10.99 6.05 1.21
N SER A 38 10.66 6.37 2.46
CA SER A 38 9.32 6.16 3.01
C SER A 38 8.29 7.17 2.49
N LEU A 39 8.62 8.46 2.44
CA LEU A 39 7.70 9.49 1.97
C LEU A 39 7.34 9.36 0.48
N PRO A 40 8.30 9.20 -0.46
CA PRO A 40 7.96 9.05 -1.86
C PRO A 40 7.11 7.80 -2.11
N THR A 41 7.40 6.70 -1.41
CA THR A 41 6.62 5.45 -1.52
C THR A 41 5.17 5.66 -1.05
N ALA A 42 4.96 6.33 0.08
CA ALA A 42 3.61 6.65 0.57
C ALA A 42 2.82 7.53 -0.43
N ILE A 43 3.47 8.52 -1.05
CA ILE A 43 2.86 9.40 -2.04
C ILE A 43 2.47 8.63 -3.31
N VAL A 44 3.37 7.79 -3.84
CA VAL A 44 3.10 6.99 -5.04
C VAL A 44 1.94 6.02 -4.80
N LEU A 45 1.92 5.34 -3.64
CA LEU A 45 0.82 4.45 -3.27
C LEU A 45 -0.50 5.21 -3.17
N THR A 46 -0.49 6.46 -2.69
CA THR A 46 -1.69 7.31 -2.67
C THR A 46 -2.19 7.60 -4.09
N GLY A 47 -1.29 7.84 -5.05
CA GLY A 47 -1.64 7.95 -6.47
C GLY A 47 -2.25 6.66 -7.03
N PHE A 48 -1.73 5.49 -6.64
CA PHE A 48 -2.31 4.20 -7.04
C PHE A 48 -3.70 3.96 -6.44
N ILE A 49 -3.97 4.39 -5.21
CA ILE A 49 -5.33 4.32 -4.64
C ILE A 49 -6.31 5.11 -5.52
N ALA A 50 -5.97 6.34 -5.91
CA ALA A 50 -6.80 7.14 -6.80
C ALA A 50 -7.04 6.43 -8.14
N CYS A 51 -5.98 5.88 -8.74
CA CYS A 51 -6.08 5.10 -9.98
C CYS A 51 -7.02 3.88 -9.82
N TYR A 52 -6.84 3.06 -8.79
CA TYR A 52 -7.66 1.88 -8.55
C TYR A 52 -9.13 2.22 -8.28
N LEU A 53 -9.40 3.33 -7.60
CA LEU A 53 -10.77 3.85 -7.43
C LEU A 53 -11.39 4.26 -8.77
N THR A 54 -10.65 4.96 -9.65
CA THR A 54 -11.16 5.33 -10.99
C THR A 54 -11.44 4.11 -11.87
N LEU A 55 -10.66 3.04 -11.71
CA LEU A 55 -10.84 1.76 -12.42
C LEU A 55 -11.87 0.83 -11.77
N LYS A 56 -12.51 1.25 -10.66
CA LYS A 56 -13.46 0.46 -9.84
C LYS A 56 -12.87 -0.84 -9.28
N LEU A 57 -11.55 -0.88 -9.05
CA LEU A 57 -10.80 -1.98 -8.43
C LEU A 57 -10.78 -1.77 -6.91
N ARG A 58 -11.88 -2.15 -6.24
CA ARG A 58 -12.12 -1.78 -4.84
C ARG A 58 -11.23 -2.56 -3.88
N LEU A 59 -10.95 -3.83 -4.15
CA LEU A 59 -10.12 -4.67 -3.27
C LEU A 59 -8.65 -4.24 -3.35
N ALA A 60 -8.15 -3.99 -4.56
CA ALA A 60 -6.82 -3.46 -4.79
C ALA A 60 -6.65 -2.07 -4.15
N ALA A 61 -7.63 -1.17 -4.30
CA ALA A 61 -7.62 0.14 -3.64
C ALA A 61 -7.51 -0.01 -2.11
N PHE A 62 -8.30 -0.89 -1.50
CA PHE A 62 -8.26 -1.13 -0.05
C PHE A 62 -6.91 -1.68 0.43
N ALA A 63 -6.38 -2.70 -0.26
CA ALA A 63 -5.07 -3.28 0.06
C ALA A 63 -3.94 -2.24 -0.05
N THR A 64 -4.02 -1.40 -1.08
CA THR A 64 -3.04 -0.32 -1.33
C THR A 64 -3.15 0.77 -0.27
N SER A 65 -4.36 1.11 0.18
CA SER A 65 -4.58 2.05 1.29
C SER A 65 -3.93 1.57 2.59
N LEU A 66 -4.09 0.29 2.95
CA LEU A 66 -3.42 -0.28 4.13
C LEU A 66 -1.89 -0.19 4.01
N THR A 67 -1.37 -0.50 2.82
CA THR A 67 0.08 -0.43 2.55
C THR A 67 0.58 1.02 2.64
N ALA A 68 -0.15 1.97 2.06
CA ALA A 68 0.17 3.40 2.12
C ALA A 68 0.18 3.93 3.56
N LEU A 69 -0.81 3.53 4.37
CA LEU A 69 -0.87 3.88 5.78
C LEU A 69 0.35 3.35 6.55
N CYS A 70 0.78 2.11 6.29
CA CYS A 70 1.99 1.57 6.91
C CYS A 70 3.23 2.41 6.57
N TRP A 71 3.37 2.86 5.32
CA TRP A 71 4.47 3.72 4.90
C TRP A 71 4.41 5.12 5.53
N PHE A 72 3.22 5.71 5.69
CA PHE A 72 3.07 6.96 6.43
C PHE A 72 3.44 6.79 7.90
N ILE A 73 3.02 5.69 8.55
CA ILE A 73 3.40 5.39 9.93
C ILE A 73 4.92 5.28 10.07
N LEU A 74 5.59 4.55 9.18
CA LEU A 74 7.05 4.44 9.17
C LEU A 74 7.74 5.79 8.98
N PHE A 75 7.23 6.63 8.07
CA PHE A 75 7.73 7.99 7.89
C PHE A 75 7.63 8.82 9.18
N PHE A 76 6.47 8.78 9.86
CA PHE A 76 6.29 9.51 11.12
C PHE A 76 7.14 8.94 12.26
N MET A 77 7.36 7.61 12.29
CA MET A 77 8.22 6.97 13.30
C MET A 77 9.71 7.33 13.16
N GLU A 78 10.18 7.59 11.94
CA GLU A 78 11.57 7.97 11.70
C GLU A 78 11.83 9.46 11.98
N ILE A 79 10.79 10.31 11.85
CA ILE A 79 10.89 11.75 12.07
C ILE A 79 10.74 12.15 13.54
N LEU A 80 9.92 11.42 14.30
CA LEU A 80 9.53 11.75 15.69
C LEU A 80 10.39 11.00 16.71
#